data_AF-A0A8C0X2M6-F1
#
_entry.id   AF-A0A8C0X2M6-F1
#
_cell.length_a   1.000
_cell.length_b   1.000
_cell.length_c   1.000
_cell.angle_alpha   90.00
_cell.angle_beta   90.00
_cell.angle_gamma   90.00
#
_symmetry.space_group_name_H-M   'P 1'
#
loop_
_entity.id
_entity.type
_entity.pdbx_description
1 polymer ?
#
loop_
_entity_poly.entity_id
_entity_poly.type
_entity_poly.pdbx_seq_one_letter_code
_entity_poly.pdbx_strand_id
1 'polypeptide(L)'
;MSKIGGLPLSCIKRKSFRQCMQAIATNKADAMTLGVDLLLEAGQLPYRLRPIAAEVYGTKAQPQTQFYAVVVAKNSSSVWKKWKQVSARFLSVPLR
;
A
#
# COMPACT_ATOMS: atom_id res chain seq x y z
N MET A 1 7.88 -13.14 29.29
CA MET A 1 7.31 -12.29 28.22
C MET A 1 6.46 -11.22 28.89
N SER A 2 6.93 -9.98 28.93
CA SER A 2 6.23 -8.87 29.57
C SER A 2 4.92 -8.57 28.84
N LYS A 3 3.79 -8.55 29.55
CA LYS A 3 2.51 -8.13 29.00
C LYS A 3 2.59 -6.63 28.69
N ILE A 4 2.75 -6.30 27.42
CA ILE A 4 2.50 -4.96 26.91
C ILE A 4 0.99 -4.74 27.07
N GLY A 5 0.57 -3.70 27.80
CA GLY A 5 -0.84 -3.38 28.08
C GLY A 5 -1.63 -2.90 26.86
N GLY A 6 -1.58 -3.64 25.76
CA GLY A 6 -2.37 -3.40 24.56
C GLY A 6 -3.65 -4.26 24.54
N LEU A 7 -4.61 -3.87 23.71
CA LEU A 7 -5.76 -4.72 23.42
C LEU A 7 -5.28 -6.08 22.88
N PRO A 8 -5.92 -7.19 23.28
CA PRO A 8 -5.57 -8.51 22.77
C PRO A 8 -5.77 -8.55 21.25
N LEU A 9 -4.75 -9.01 20.53
CA LEU A 9 -4.78 -9.20 19.08
C LEU A 9 -4.81 -10.69 18.75
N SER A 10 -5.59 -11.07 17.74
CA SER A 10 -5.61 -12.42 17.19
C SER A 10 -5.31 -12.37 15.70
N CYS A 11 -4.60 -13.39 15.20
CA CYS A 11 -4.17 -13.46 13.80
C CYS A 11 -4.92 -14.59 13.09
N ILE A 12 -5.51 -14.28 11.94
CA ILE A 12 -6.07 -15.29 11.04
C ILE A 12 -5.29 -15.31 9.73
N LYS A 13 -5.07 -16.51 9.19
CA LYS A 13 -4.41 -16.67 7.88
C LYS A 13 -5.43 -16.99 6.80
N ARG A 14 -5.29 -16.36 5.64
CA ARG A 14 -6.02 -16.65 4.39
C ARG A 14 -5.04 -16.74 3.23
N LYS A 15 -5.49 -17.23 2.08
CA LYS A 15 -4.63 -17.47 0.92
C LYS A 15 -4.50 -16.26 -0.01
N SER A 16 -5.38 -15.27 0.10
CA SER A 16 -5.38 -14.07 -0.75
C SER A 16 -6.03 -12.87 -0.06
N PHE A 17 -5.74 -11.66 -0.56
CA PHE A 17 -6.38 -10.42 -0.09
C PHE A 17 -7.90 -10.47 -0.20
N ARG A 18 -8.45 -11.03 -1.29
CA ARG A 18 -9.90 -11.23 -1.47
C ARG A 18 -10.52 -12.10 -0.38
N GLN A 19 -9.82 -13.16 0.05
CA GLN A 19 -10.28 -13.99 1.17
C GLN A 19 -10.20 -13.26 2.52
N CYS A 20 -9.24 -12.35 2.71
CA CYS A 20 -9.22 -11.47 3.88
C CYS A 20 -10.39 -10.48 3.84
N MET A 21 -10.65 -9.82 2.70
CA MET A 21 -11.79 -8.92 2.53
C MET A 21 -13.12 -9.64 2.81
N GLN A 22 -13.29 -10.86 2.27
CA GLN A 22 -14.45 -11.70 2.56
C GLN A 22 -14.55 -12.06 4.04
N ALA A 23 -13.44 -12.33 4.71
CA ALA A 23 -13.43 -12.64 6.13
C ALA A 23 -13.91 -11.45 6.97
N ILE A 24 -13.51 -10.22 6.62
CA ILE A 24 -14.00 -9.00 7.27
C ILE A 24 -15.49 -8.80 7.00
N ALA A 25 -15.90 -8.88 5.72
CA ALA A 25 -17.30 -8.73 5.32
C ALA A 25 -18.25 -9.78 5.93
N THR A 26 -17.71 -10.92 6.41
CA THR A 26 -18.47 -12.00 7.07
C THR A 26 -18.20 -12.11 8.57
N ASN A 27 -17.65 -11.06 9.20
CA ASN A 27 -17.36 -10.99 10.64
C ASN A 27 -16.46 -12.13 11.17
N LYS A 28 -15.54 -12.61 10.33
CA LYS A 28 -14.51 -13.61 10.69
C LYS A 28 -13.15 -12.96 10.95
N ALA A 29 -13.03 -11.65 10.73
CA ALA A 29 -11.83 -10.83 10.88
C ALA A 29 -12.24 -9.36 11.09
N ASP A 30 -11.34 -8.55 11.66
CA ASP A 30 -11.67 -7.15 11.99
C ASP A 30 -10.99 -6.14 11.06
N ALA A 31 -9.72 -6.38 10.70
CA ALA A 31 -8.94 -5.41 9.95
C ALA A 31 -7.86 -6.08 9.07
N MET A 32 -7.49 -5.37 8.01
CA MET A 32 -6.32 -5.65 7.18
C MET A 32 -5.81 -4.35 6.55
N THR A 33 -4.53 -4.29 6.22
CA THR A 33 -4.01 -3.26 5.29
C THR A 33 -4.22 -3.74 3.85
N LEU A 34 -4.49 -2.80 2.94
CA LEU A 34 -4.71 -3.07 1.52
C LEU A 34 -3.89 -2.10 0.67
N GLY A 35 -3.35 -2.61 -0.43
CA GLY A 35 -2.76 -1.78 -1.48
C GLY A 35 -3.82 -0.96 -2.22
N VAL A 36 -3.37 0.14 -2.84
CA VAL A 36 -4.24 1.04 -3.63
C VAL A 36 -4.89 0.34 -4.81
N ASP A 37 -4.28 -0.72 -5.33
CA ASP A 37 -4.80 -1.55 -6.42
C ASP A 37 -6.10 -2.30 -6.06
N LEU A 38 -6.35 -2.55 -4.77
CA LEU A 38 -7.52 -3.30 -4.28
C LEU A 38 -8.54 -2.42 -3.56
N LEU A 39 -8.22 -1.15 -3.28
CA LEU A 39 -9.05 -0.25 -2.48
C LEU A 39 -10.43 0.00 -3.12
N LEU A 40 -10.48 0.16 -4.44
CA LEU A 40 -11.73 0.33 -5.18
C LEU A 40 -12.62 -0.91 -5.07
N GLU A 41 -12.04 -2.09 -5.26
CA GLU A 41 -12.76 -3.37 -5.15
C GLU A 41 -13.28 -3.59 -3.73
N ALA A 42 -12.47 -3.29 -2.72
CA ALA A 42 -12.83 -3.45 -1.31
C ALA A 42 -14.07 -2.64 -0.91
N GLY A 43 -14.25 -1.45 -1.51
CA GLY A 43 -15.41 -0.58 -1.26
C GLY A 43 -16.69 -1.02 -1.98
N GLN A 44 -16.60 -1.89 -2.98
CA GLN A 44 -17.73 -2.35 -3.78
C GLN A 44 -18.40 -3.60 -3.19
N LEU A 45 -19.57 -3.96 -3.71
CA LEU A 45 -20.17 -5.26 -3.44
C LEU A 45 -19.23 -6.38 -3.96
N PRO A 46 -19.06 -7.49 -3.21
CA PRO A 46 -19.80 -7.86 -2.00
C PRO A 46 -19.20 -7.35 -0.68
N TYR A 47 -18.02 -6.73 -0.66
CA TYR A 47 -17.28 -6.47 0.58
C TYR A 47 -17.73 -5.23 1.35
N ARG A 48 -18.04 -4.13 0.65
CA ARG A 48 -18.48 -2.84 1.25
C ARG A 48 -17.60 -2.34 2.40
N LEU A 49 -16.29 -2.58 2.33
CA LEU A 49 -15.33 -2.15 3.33
C LEU A 49 -15.05 -0.64 3.21
N ARG A 50 -14.59 -0.04 4.31
CA ARG A 50 -14.22 1.38 4.35
C ARG A 50 -12.80 1.53 4.93
N PRO A 51 -11.96 2.42 4.37
CA PRO A 51 -10.68 2.73 4.99
C PRO A 51 -10.90 3.47 6.31
N ILE A 52 -10.27 3.00 7.38
CA ILE A 52 -10.33 3.59 8.73
C ILE A 52 -8.99 4.20 9.19
N ALA A 53 -7.89 3.79 8.55
CA ALA A 53 -6.55 4.26 8.81
C ALA A 53 -5.74 4.24 7.50
N ALA A 54 -4.76 5.14 7.38
CA ALA A 54 -3.86 5.22 6.24
C ALA A 54 -2.40 5.11 6.71
N GLU A 55 -1.56 4.52 5.86
CA GLU A 55 -0.11 4.49 6.09
C GLU A 55 0.46 5.90 5.92
N VAL A 56 1.40 6.27 6.80
CA VAL A 56 2.12 7.54 6.73
C VAL A 56 3.56 7.26 6.29
N TYR A 57 3.92 7.79 5.13
CA TYR A 57 5.25 7.75 4.55
C TYR A 57 5.96 9.10 4.69
N GLY A 58 7.16 9.21 4.10
CA GLY A 58 7.98 10.41 4.14
C GLY A 58 8.87 10.47 5.37
N THR A 59 9.18 11.68 5.82
CA THR A 59 10.00 11.90 7.03
C THR A 59 9.11 12.34 8.19
N LYS A 60 9.59 12.23 9.43
CA LYS A 60 8.86 12.75 10.61
C LYS A 60 8.50 14.24 10.47
N ALA A 61 9.34 15.02 9.80
CA ALA A 61 9.12 16.44 9.56
C ALA A 61 8.15 16.72 8.39
N GLN A 62 8.00 15.77 7.46
CA GLN A 62 7.15 15.88 6.28
C GLN A 62 6.39 14.57 6.05
N PRO A 63 5.40 14.25 6.91
CA PRO A 63 4.58 13.06 6.75
C PRO A 63 3.70 13.19 5.50
N GLN A 64 3.51 12.09 4.79
CA GLN A 64 2.69 12.01 3.57
C GLN A 64 1.85 10.74 3.60
N THR A 65 0.55 10.82 3.32
CA THR A 65 -0.36 9.66 3.20
C THR A 65 -0.47 9.17 1.75
N GLN A 66 0.47 9.56 0.91
CA GLN A 66 0.52 9.25 -0.51
C GLN A 66 1.95 8.88 -0.89
N PHE A 67 2.08 8.08 -1.94
CA PHE A 67 3.35 7.70 -2.51
C PHE A 67 3.32 7.86 -4.03
N TYR A 68 4.51 7.89 -4.64
CA TYR A 68 4.66 8.02 -6.09
C TYR A 68 4.89 6.66 -6.71
N ALA A 69 4.08 6.31 -7.70
CA ALA A 69 4.42 5.23 -8.63
C ALA A 69 5.52 5.74 -9.57
N VAL A 70 6.66 5.06 -9.58
CA VAL A 70 7.83 5.47 -10.36
C VAL A 70 8.36 4.33 -11.22
N VAL A 71 8.95 4.68 -12.36
CA VAL A 71 9.72 3.76 -13.20
C VAL A 71 11.20 4.04 -12.96
N VAL A 72 11.95 3.04 -12.54
CA VAL A 72 13.39 3.15 -12.31
C VAL A 72 14.13 2.56 -13.50
N ALA A 73 15.05 3.34 -14.08
CA ALA A 73 15.87 2.91 -15.20
C ALA A 73 17.34 3.28 -14.95
N LYS A 74 18.26 2.45 -15.44
CA LYS A 74 19.69 2.81 -15.46
C LYS A 74 19.89 4.01 -16.37
N ASN A 75 20.70 4.98 -15.93
CA ASN A 75 21.02 6.18 -16.72
C ASN A 75 21.67 5.82 -18.08
N SER A 76 22.42 4.72 -18.16
CA SER A 76 23.01 4.23 -19.41
C SER A 76 22.03 3.50 -20.36
N SER A 77 20.80 3.20 -19.90
CA SER A 77 19.85 2.41 -20.70
C SER A 77 19.21 3.23 -21.82
N SER A 78 18.87 2.57 -22.93
CA SER A 78 18.05 3.14 -24.01
C SER A 78 16.66 3.55 -23.52
N VAL A 79 16.12 2.82 -22.54
CA VAL A 79 14.85 3.13 -21.86
C VAL A 79 14.90 4.53 -21.25
N TRP A 80 15.96 4.88 -20.51
CA TRP A 80 16.14 6.23 -19.95
C TRP A 80 16.15 7.33 -21.03
N LYS A 81 16.86 7.11 -22.14
CA LYS A 81 16.89 8.06 -23.27
C LYS A 81 15.50 8.27 -23.88
N LYS A 82 14.69 7.21 -23.98
CA LYS A 82 13.33 7.27 -24.53
C LYS A 82 12.38 7.96 -23.56
N TRP A 83 12.44 7.65 -22.26
CA TRP A 83 11.60 8.30 -21.26
C TRP A 83 11.83 9.80 -21.16
N LYS A 84 13.07 10.28 -21.37
CA LYS A 84 13.39 11.72 -21.49
C LYS A 84 12.54 12.47 -22.51
N GLN A 85 12.07 11.81 -23.56
CA GLN A 85 11.27 12.43 -24.61
C GLN A 85 9.77 12.43 -24.30
N VAL A 86 9.32 11.61 -23.34
CA VAL A 86 7.88 11.33 -23.12
C VAL A 86 7.36 11.86 -21.77
N SER A 87 8.21 12.02 -20.76
CA SER A 87 7.82 12.58 -19.46
C SER A 87 8.47 13.94 -19.22
N ALA A 88 7.74 14.88 -18.59
CA ALA A 88 8.30 16.17 -18.16
C ALA A 88 8.81 16.16 -16.71
N ARG A 89 8.57 15.09 -15.95
CA ARG A 89 9.03 14.95 -14.56
C ARG A 89 9.99 13.77 -14.42
N PHE A 90 11.25 14.10 -14.11
CA PHE A 90 12.30 13.15 -13.78
C PHE A 90 12.79 13.40 -12.35
N LEU A 91 12.91 12.32 -11.59
CA LEU A 91 13.61 12.33 -10.31
C LEU A 91 14.89 11.50 -10.51
N SER A 92 16.04 12.18 -10.52
CA SER A 92 17.33 11.50 -10.43
C SER A 92 17.55 11.10 -8.98
N VAL A 93 17.33 9.82 -8.67
CA VAL A 93 17.64 9.27 -7.36
C VAL A 93 19.05 8.69 -7.41
N PRO A 94 20.02 9.19 -6.62
CA PRO A 94 21.32 8.56 -6.52
C PRO A 94 21.16 7.17 -5.88
N LEU A 95 21.52 6.13 -6.63
CA LEU A 95 21.70 4.80 -6.08
C LEU A 95 23.00 4.83 -5.26
N ARG A 96 22.92 4.56 -3.96
CA ARG A 96 24.12 4.26 -3.14
C ARG A 96 24.60 2.86 -3.44
#